data_AF-A0A527GIG1-F1
#
_entry.id   AF-A0A527GIG1-F1
#
_cell.length_a   1.000
_cell.length_b   1.000
_cell.length_c   1.000
_cell.angle_alpha   90.00
_cell.angle_beta   90.00
_cell.angle_gamma   90.00
#
_symmetry.space_group_name_H-M   'P 1'
#
loop_
_entity.id
_entity.type
_entity.pdbx_description
1 polymer ?
#
loop_
_entity_poly.entity_id
_entity_poly.type
_entity_poly.pdbx_seq_one_letter_code
_entity_poly.pdbx_strand_id
1 'polypeptide(L)'
;PKSLPKPLTASDAKHVVSIEGQLAEEPWIAARNAAVLTLLYGSGLRISEALGLAGADLASAADTVLRVTGKGGKTRLVPVLPVALRAIA
;
A
#
# COMPACT_ATOMS: atom_id res chain seq x y z
N PRO A 1 -32.48 -5.05 -5.69
CA PRO A 1 -31.12 -4.64 -6.08
C PRO A 1 -30.18 -4.64 -4.85
N LYS A 2 -29.12 -5.46 -4.85
CA LYS A 2 -28.11 -5.46 -3.80
C LYS A 2 -27.20 -4.24 -4.02
N SER A 3 -27.14 -3.33 -3.06
CA SER A 3 -26.20 -2.22 -3.12
C SER A 3 -24.77 -2.73 -2.98
N LEU A 4 -23.85 -2.05 -3.63
CA LEU A 4 -22.42 -2.30 -3.44
C LEU A 4 -22.00 -1.92 -2.01
N PRO A 5 -20.93 -2.52 -1.49
CA PRO A 5 -20.33 -2.10 -0.23
C PRO A 5 -19.99 -0.61 -0.26
N LYS A 6 -20.25 0.09 0.84
CA LYS A 6 -19.84 1.49 1.00
C LYS A 6 -18.33 1.57 1.18
N PRO A 7 -17.69 2.67 0.75
CA PRO A 7 -16.30 2.95 1.11
C PRO A 7 -16.09 2.96 2.63
N LEU A 8 -14.88 2.64 3.05
CA LEU A 8 -14.47 2.72 4.45
C LEU A 8 -14.56 4.16 4.97
N THR A 9 -14.87 4.31 6.25
CA THR A 9 -14.71 5.60 6.93
C THR A 9 -13.22 5.92 7.12
N ALA A 10 -12.90 7.18 7.43
CA ALA A 10 -11.52 7.56 7.70
C ALA A 10 -10.92 6.83 8.91
N SER A 11 -11.72 6.51 9.95
CA SER A 11 -11.26 5.73 11.10
C SER A 11 -11.00 4.28 10.72
N ASP A 12 -11.89 3.66 9.96
CA ASP A 12 -11.73 2.27 9.55
C ASP A 12 -10.53 2.12 8.62
N ALA A 13 -10.34 3.07 7.69
CA ALA A 13 -9.18 3.08 6.82
C ALA A 13 -7.86 3.15 7.62
N LYS A 14 -7.78 4.00 8.64
CA LYS A 14 -6.61 4.07 9.54
C LYS A 14 -6.39 2.78 10.32
N HIS A 15 -7.45 2.15 10.79
CA HIS A 15 -7.35 0.89 11.52
C HIS A 15 -6.87 -0.25 10.61
N VAL A 16 -7.44 -0.37 9.41
CA VAL A 16 -7.09 -1.43 8.44
C VAL A 16 -5.63 -1.35 7.98
N VAL A 17 -5.01 -0.17 7.93
CA VAL A 17 -3.60 -0.03 7.56
C VAL A 17 -2.63 -0.16 8.75
N SER A 18 -3.15 -0.22 9.98
CA SER A 18 -2.34 -0.39 11.20
C SER A 18 -1.92 -1.84 11.43
N ILE A 19 -0.86 -2.06 12.22
CA ILE A 19 -0.43 -3.41 12.60
C ILE A 19 -1.50 -4.09 13.46
N GLU A 20 -2.12 -3.32 14.36
CA GLU A 20 -3.15 -3.78 15.29
C GLU A 20 -4.44 -4.20 14.57
N GLY A 21 -4.69 -3.66 13.37
CA GLY A 21 -5.82 -4.05 12.53
C GLY A 21 -5.60 -5.32 11.71
N GLN A 22 -4.42 -5.94 11.77
CA GLN A 22 -4.13 -7.15 11.01
C GLN A 22 -4.57 -8.41 11.76
N LEU A 23 -5.22 -9.32 11.04
CA LEU A 23 -5.73 -10.58 11.57
C LEU A 23 -4.72 -11.73 11.50
N ALA A 24 -3.44 -11.44 11.22
CA ALA A 24 -2.39 -12.46 11.07
C ALA A 24 -1.71 -12.74 12.41
N GLU A 25 -1.51 -14.01 12.75
CA GLU A 25 -0.84 -14.41 14.00
C GLU A 25 0.68 -14.20 13.91
N GLU A 26 1.27 -14.43 12.74
CA GLU A 26 2.70 -14.26 12.53
C GLU A 26 3.06 -12.77 12.41
N PRO A 27 3.96 -12.25 13.27
CA PRO A 27 4.28 -10.82 13.30
C PRO A 27 4.75 -10.26 11.95
N TRP A 28 5.53 -11.04 11.19
CA TRP A 28 6.03 -10.61 9.88
C TRP A 28 4.93 -10.54 8.81
N ILE A 29 3.89 -11.39 8.90
CA ILE A 29 2.75 -11.37 7.98
C ILE A 29 1.87 -10.15 8.29
N ALA A 30 1.64 -9.86 9.56
CA ALA A 30 0.94 -8.65 9.99
C ALA A 30 1.68 -7.40 9.48
N ALA A 31 3.00 -7.32 9.68
CA ALA A 31 3.82 -6.23 9.17
C ALA A 31 3.69 -6.05 7.65
N ARG A 32 3.83 -7.14 6.88
CA ARG A 32 3.66 -7.13 5.42
C ARG A 32 2.27 -6.66 5.00
N ASN A 33 1.20 -7.15 5.65
CA ASN A 33 -0.16 -6.79 5.29
C ASN A 33 -0.43 -5.30 5.56
N ALA A 34 -0.01 -4.79 6.72
CA ALA A 34 -0.11 -3.38 7.06
C ALA A 34 0.65 -2.50 6.05
N ALA A 35 1.86 -2.92 5.64
CA ALA A 35 2.66 -2.24 4.63
C ALA A 35 1.96 -2.15 3.27
N VAL A 36 1.45 -3.28 2.77
CA VAL A 36 0.73 -3.34 1.48
C VAL A 36 -0.55 -2.50 1.53
N LEU A 37 -1.32 -2.59 2.62
CA LEU A 37 -2.54 -1.79 2.78
C LEU A 37 -2.24 -0.29 2.88
N THR A 38 -1.13 0.07 3.54
CA THR A 38 -0.64 1.46 3.60
C THR A 38 -0.25 1.97 2.21
N LEU A 39 0.37 1.15 1.37
CA LEU A 39 0.68 1.50 -0.03
C LEU A 39 -0.60 1.72 -0.86
N LEU A 40 -1.59 0.83 -0.75
CA LEU A 40 -2.86 0.94 -1.47
C LEU A 40 -3.62 2.21 -1.07
N TYR A 41 -3.76 2.44 0.24
CA TYR A 41 -4.50 3.58 0.77
C TYR A 41 -3.72 4.90 0.62
N GLY A 42 -2.45 4.91 1.02
CA GLY A 42 -1.61 6.10 1.11
C GLY A 42 -0.98 6.54 -0.22
N SER A 43 -0.88 5.63 -1.20
CA SER A 43 -0.28 5.93 -2.52
C SER A 43 -1.24 5.68 -3.70
N GLY A 44 -2.48 5.25 -3.45
CA GLY A 44 -3.50 5.05 -4.48
C GLY A 44 -3.15 3.96 -5.51
N LEU A 45 -2.35 2.98 -5.09
CA LEU A 45 -1.95 1.85 -5.93
C LEU A 45 -3.14 0.92 -6.16
N ARG A 46 -3.21 0.30 -7.33
CA ARG A 46 -4.08 -0.85 -7.54
C ARG A 46 -3.47 -2.09 -6.90
N ILE A 47 -4.29 -3.06 -6.51
CA ILE A 47 -3.83 -4.33 -5.92
C ILE A 47 -2.73 -4.98 -6.78
N SER A 48 -2.95 -5.09 -8.09
CA SER A 48 -1.96 -5.68 -9.00
C SER A 48 -0.66 -4.89 -9.10
N GLU A 49 -0.71 -3.56 -8.92
CA GLU A 49 0.47 -2.71 -8.93
C GLU A 49 1.27 -2.90 -7.65
N ALA A 50 0.62 -2.90 -6.48
CA ALA A 50 1.27 -3.12 -5.19
C ALA A 50 1.91 -4.51 -5.07
N LEU A 51 1.23 -5.56 -5.53
CA LEU A 51 1.76 -6.94 -5.53
C LEU A 51 2.88 -7.15 -6.56
N GLY A 52 2.99 -6.28 -7.56
CA GLY A 52 4.02 -6.34 -8.59
C GLY A 52 5.27 -5.52 -8.29
N LEU A 53 5.31 -4.79 -7.17
CA LEU A 53 6.47 -4.00 -6.78
C LEU A 53 7.65 -4.89 -6.41
N ALA A 54 8.82 -4.58 -6.96
CA ALA A 54 10.09 -5.12 -6.53
C ALA A 54 10.82 -4.12 -5.63
N GLY A 55 11.74 -4.60 -4.79
CA GLY A 55 12.57 -3.71 -3.96
C GLY A 55 13.36 -2.69 -4.79
N ALA A 56 13.71 -3.01 -6.04
CA ALA A 56 14.39 -2.11 -6.97
C ALA A 56 13.49 -0.98 -7.53
N ASP A 57 12.17 -1.06 -7.36
CA ASP A 57 11.25 0.02 -7.78
C ASP A 57 11.24 1.20 -6.80
N LEU A 58 11.85 1.01 -5.62
CA LEU A 58 12.30 2.08 -4.73
C LEU A 58 13.78 2.34 -5.02
N ALA A 59 14.08 3.46 -5.68
CA ALA A 59 15.46 3.76 -6.09
C ALA A 59 16.39 4.07 -4.89
N SER A 60 15.85 4.57 -3.77
CA SER A 60 16.58 4.82 -2.52
C SER A 60 15.63 4.91 -1.33
N ALA A 61 16.11 4.59 -0.12
CA ALA A 61 15.38 4.84 1.13
C ALA A 61 15.12 6.34 1.39
N ALA A 62 15.86 7.23 0.70
CA ALA A 62 15.63 8.67 0.74
C ALA A 62 14.65 9.16 -0.34
N ASP A 63 14.27 8.31 -1.30
CA ASP A 63 13.35 8.70 -2.37
C ASP A 63 11.90 8.70 -1.88
N THR A 64 11.19 9.77 -2.22
CA THR A 64 9.76 9.92 -1.95
C THR A 64 8.90 9.59 -3.16
N VAL A 65 9.43 8.80 -4.10
CA VAL A 65 8.77 8.50 -5.38
C VAL A 65 8.94 7.03 -5.73
N LEU A 66 7.83 6.34 -5.96
CA LEU A 66 7.80 4.98 -6.49
C LEU A 66 7.55 4.97 -8.00
N ARG A 67 8.27 4.11 -8.71
CA ARG A 67 8.03 3.86 -10.14
C ARG A 67 7.08 2.68 -10.29
N VAL A 68 5.90 2.93 -10.87
CA VAL A 68 4.80 1.95 -10.88
C VAL A 68 4.38 1.65 -12.30
N THR A 69 4.40 0.37 -12.68
CA THR A 69 3.92 -0.11 -13.99
C THR A 69 2.49 -0.61 -13.87
N GLY A 70 1.56 0.09 -14.51
CA GLY A 70 0.14 -0.22 -14.50
C GLY A 70 -0.34 -0.92 -15.77
N LYS A 71 -1.67 -0.87 -15.98
CA LYS A 71 -2.34 -1.48 -17.13
C LYS A 71 -1.75 -0.99 -18.47
N GLY A 72 -1.48 -1.93 -19.36
CA GLY A 72 -0.93 -1.66 -20.69
C GLY A 72 0.58 -1.35 -20.69
N GLY A 73 1.30 -1.74 -19.63
CA GLY A 73 2.75 -1.54 -19.53
C GLY A 73 3.17 -0.09 -19.28
N LYS A 74 2.20 0.79 -18.97
CA LYS A 74 2.48 2.21 -18.76
C LYS A 74 3.07 2.43 -17.37
N THR A 75 4.23 3.09 -17.34
CA THR A 75 4.91 3.45 -16.09
C THR A 75 4.54 4.87 -15.69
N ARG A 76 4.34 5.10 -14.39
CA ARG A 76 4.19 6.44 -13.81
C ARG A 76 5.02 6.57 -12.53
N LEU A 77 5.29 7.81 -12.15
CA LEU A 77 5.90 8.15 -10.87
C LEU A 77 4.79 8.47 -9.85
N VAL A 78 4.85 7.86 -8.68
CA VAL A 78 3.88 8.04 -7.59
C VAL A 78 4.61 8.64 -6.40
N PRO A 79 4.31 9.88 -6.00
CA PRO A 79 4.83 10.43 -4.75
C PRO A 79 4.30 9.64 -3.56
N VAL A 80 5.18 9.31 -2.62
CA VAL A 80 4.88 8.48 -1.46
C VAL A 80 5.11 9.27 -0.18
N LEU A 81 4.14 9.20 0.73
CA LEU A 81 4.24 9.84 2.03
C LEU A 81 5.33 9.15 2.89
N PRO A 82 6.03 9.88 3.77
CA PRO A 82 7.03 9.28 4.66
C PRO A 82 6.49 8.11 5.51
N VAL A 83 5.21 8.14 5.88
CA VAL A 83 4.57 7.02 6.61
C VAL A 83 4.48 5.74 5.79
N ALA A 84 4.25 5.84 4.48
CA ALA A 84 4.16 4.70 3.60
C ALA A 84 5.55 4.13 3.28
N LEU A 85 6.57 4.99 3.14
CA LEU A 85 7.97 4.53 3.03
C LEU A 85 8.42 3.78 4.27
N ARG A 86 8.16 4.31 5.47
CA ARG A 86 8.50 3.61 6.72
C ARG A 86 7.80 2.27 6.88
N ALA A 87 6.61 2.12 6.32
CA ALA A 87 5.87 0.87 6.41
C ALA A 87 6.50 -0.26 5.57
N ILE A 88 7.26 0.08 4.52
CA ILE A 88 7.89 -0.88 3.60
C ILE A 88 9.42 -0.99 3.77
N ALA A 89 9.99 -0.21 4.70
CA ALA A 89 11.42 -0.14 4.98
C ALA A 89 11.92 -1.29 5.87
#